data_AF-A0A9E3TA87-F1
#
_entry.id   AF-A0A9E3TA87-F1
#
_cell.length_a   1.000
_cell.length_b   1.000
_cell.length_c   1.000
_cell.angle_alpha   90.00
_cell.angle_beta   90.00
_cell.angle_gamma   90.00
#
_symmetry.space_group_name_H-M   'P 1'
#
loop_
_entity.id
_entity.type
_entity.pdbx_description
1 polymer ?
#
loop_
_entity_poly.entity_id
_entity_poly.type
_entity_poly.pdbx_seq_one_letter_code
_entity_poly.pdbx_strand_id
1 'polypeptide(L)'
;SVQMVFIFIATGGKDAKTFTQGLPGLNIQFAPDSAWDRCVILSPQGSSRVKAEVDTKAAAMKDAIVVPTRVKGSGRTISATVDLKSLGSGDPATWGYQVVMQSNEGFPASSDLLTRKVNEYEGQHRFGGGNDGDCDPHAVDILAGSGKGDASEADLQHKMLAYECNPDGTSKKMATLTMVHGK
;
A
#
# COMPACT_ATOMS: atom_id res chain seq x y z
N SER A 1 -8.33 1.63 -16.76
CA SER A 1 -8.33 0.93 -15.47
C SER A 1 -7.42 1.72 -14.54
N VAL A 2 -7.84 2.01 -13.31
CA VAL A 2 -7.12 2.96 -12.42
C VAL A 2 -6.80 2.38 -11.05
N GLN A 3 -7.33 1.23 -10.66
CA GLN A 3 -7.10 0.67 -9.33
C GLN A 3 -5.67 0.15 -9.19
N MET A 4 -4.94 0.62 -8.19
CA MET A 4 -3.63 0.12 -7.81
C MET A 4 -3.69 -0.38 -6.36
N VAL A 5 -3.40 -1.65 -6.16
CA VAL A 5 -3.53 -2.30 -4.85
C VAL A 5 -2.16 -2.76 -4.37
N PHE A 6 -1.85 -2.44 -3.12
CA PHE A 6 -0.65 -2.88 -2.44
C PHE A 6 -1.05 -3.81 -1.31
N ILE A 7 -0.63 -5.07 -1.38
CA ILE A 7 -0.92 -6.07 -0.37
C ILE A 7 0.36 -6.33 0.40
N PHE A 8 0.50 -5.66 1.54
CA PHE A 8 1.59 -5.88 2.47
C PHE A 8 1.32 -7.13 3.30
N ILE A 9 2.36 -7.92 3.51
CA ILE A 9 2.29 -9.23 4.14
C ILE A 9 3.39 -9.31 5.19
N ALA A 10 3.02 -9.78 6.38
CA ALA A 10 3.93 -10.18 7.44
C ALA A 10 3.90 -11.70 7.55
N THR A 11 4.91 -12.38 6.99
CA THR A 11 4.95 -13.86 6.97
C THR A 11 5.39 -14.46 8.31
N GLY A 12 6.05 -13.67 9.17
CA GLY A 12 6.65 -14.15 10.42
C GLY A 12 7.95 -14.94 10.23
N GLY A 13 8.52 -14.93 9.02
CA GLY A 13 9.80 -15.57 8.72
C GLY A 13 10.97 -14.91 9.47
N LYS A 14 11.73 -15.69 10.24
CA LYS A 14 12.82 -15.19 11.09
C LYS A 14 14.00 -14.57 10.32
N ASP A 15 14.17 -14.95 9.06
CA ASP A 15 15.32 -14.55 8.24
C ASP A 15 14.98 -13.46 7.21
N ALA A 16 13.70 -13.07 7.11
CA ALA A 16 13.28 -12.04 6.17
C ALA A 16 13.60 -10.65 6.72
N LYS A 17 14.22 -9.80 5.89
CA LYS A 17 14.32 -8.37 6.18
C LYS A 17 12.91 -7.80 6.25
N THR A 18 12.59 -7.17 7.38
CA THR A 18 11.30 -6.52 7.60
C THR A 18 11.40 -5.01 7.42
N PHE A 19 10.26 -4.39 7.14
CA PHE A 19 10.13 -2.96 6.88
C PHE A 19 8.93 -2.40 7.65
N THR A 20 9.08 -1.18 8.14
CA THR A 20 7.97 -0.40 8.70
C THR A 20 7.59 0.77 7.78
N GLN A 21 8.38 1.04 6.75
CA GLN A 21 8.08 2.07 5.76
C GLN A 21 7.01 1.59 4.78
N GLY A 22 6.09 2.46 4.37
CA GLY A 22 5.28 2.23 3.19
C GLY A 22 6.11 2.28 1.90
N LEU A 23 5.53 1.80 0.80
CA LEU A 23 6.14 2.02 -0.51
C LEU A 23 6.08 3.51 -0.91
N PRO A 24 7.05 3.98 -1.72
CA PRO A 24 7.11 5.38 -2.14
C PRO A 24 5.81 5.87 -2.80
N GLY A 25 5.38 7.07 -2.41
CA GLY A 25 4.15 7.69 -2.91
C GLY A 25 2.86 7.23 -2.22
N LEU A 26 2.92 6.35 -1.21
CA LEU A 26 1.76 6.02 -0.37
C LEU A 26 1.63 6.92 0.86
N ASN A 27 2.73 7.52 1.32
CA ASN A 27 2.80 8.42 2.48
C ASN A 27 2.22 7.79 3.77
N ILE A 28 2.50 6.51 3.97
CA ILE A 28 2.13 5.75 5.17
C ILE A 28 3.38 5.13 5.82
N GLN A 29 3.23 4.72 7.07
CA GLN A 29 4.14 3.81 7.76
C GLN A 29 3.35 2.71 8.46
N PHE A 30 4.04 1.70 8.97
CA PHE A 30 3.50 0.62 9.77
C PHE A 30 3.97 0.73 11.22
N ALA A 31 3.11 0.34 12.15
CA ALA A 31 3.48 0.20 13.55
C ALA A 31 4.65 -0.80 13.70
N PRO A 32 5.51 -0.66 14.74
CA PRO A 32 6.68 -1.54 14.90
C PRO A 32 6.36 -3.04 14.99
N ASP A 33 5.22 -3.39 15.58
CA ASP A 33 4.70 -4.76 15.68
C ASP A 33 3.97 -5.24 14.42
N SER A 34 3.81 -4.36 13.43
CA SER A 34 3.11 -4.57 12.18
C SER A 34 4.04 -4.48 10.97
N ALA A 35 5.35 -4.69 11.19
CA ALA A 35 6.33 -4.70 10.12
C ALA A 35 6.02 -5.79 9.08
N TRP A 36 6.26 -5.47 7.81
CA TRP A 36 6.03 -6.37 6.68
C TRP A 36 7.33 -6.89 6.09
N ASP A 37 7.27 -8.05 5.45
CA ASP A 37 8.40 -8.65 4.75
C ASP A 37 8.12 -8.91 3.26
N ARG A 38 6.86 -8.83 2.82
CA ARG A 38 6.49 -8.86 1.40
C ARG A 38 5.42 -7.84 1.05
N CYS A 39 5.44 -7.39 -0.20
CA CYS A 39 4.37 -6.58 -0.77
C CYS A 39 4.02 -7.06 -2.19
N VAL A 40 2.77 -7.47 -2.41
CA VAL A 40 2.26 -7.77 -3.76
C VAL A 40 1.62 -6.52 -4.36
N ILE A 41 2.03 -6.12 -5.57
CA ILE A 41 1.45 -4.96 -6.26
C ILE A 41 0.52 -5.42 -7.38
N LEU A 42 -0.78 -5.18 -7.22
CA LEU A 42 -1.77 -5.34 -8.28
C LEU A 42 -1.93 -4.01 -9.01
N SER A 43 -1.25 -3.87 -10.13
CA SER A 43 -1.27 -2.66 -10.95
C SER A 43 -2.14 -2.84 -12.20
N PRO A 44 -2.78 -1.77 -12.72
CA PRO A 44 -3.37 -1.80 -14.05
C PRO A 44 -2.31 -1.64 -15.16
N GLN A 45 -1.06 -1.31 -14.79
CA GLN A 45 0.07 -1.21 -15.69
C GLN A 45 0.68 -2.59 -15.97
N GLY A 46 1.38 -2.73 -17.10
CA GLY A 46 2.12 -3.95 -17.43
C GLY A 46 3.23 -4.23 -16.42
N SER A 47 3.45 -5.50 -16.08
CA SER A 47 4.38 -5.93 -15.02
C SER A 47 5.82 -5.43 -15.23
N SER A 48 6.32 -5.39 -16.48
CA SER A 48 7.65 -4.85 -16.79
C SER A 48 7.80 -3.39 -16.37
N ARG A 49 6.76 -2.58 -16.57
CA ARG A 49 6.76 -1.17 -16.17
C ARG A 49 6.79 -1.02 -14.65
N VAL A 50 5.95 -1.80 -13.96
CA VAL A 50 5.89 -1.77 -12.48
C VAL A 50 7.24 -2.16 -11.89
N LYS A 51 7.91 -3.19 -12.44
CA LYS A 51 9.24 -3.61 -11.99
C LYS A 51 10.29 -2.51 -12.19
N ALA A 52 10.29 -1.82 -13.33
CA ALA A 52 11.21 -0.72 -13.57
C ALA A 52 11.02 0.46 -12.57
N GLU A 53 9.77 0.77 -12.23
CA GLU A 53 9.44 1.78 -11.22
C GLU A 53 9.88 1.34 -9.82
N VAL A 54 9.69 0.05 -9.47
CA VAL A 54 10.19 -0.54 -8.22
C VAL A 54 11.71 -0.45 -8.14
N ASP A 55 12.43 -0.84 -9.20
CA ASP A 55 13.90 -0.80 -9.24
C ASP A 55 14.45 0.62 -9.06
N THR A 56 13.73 1.62 -9.57
CA THR A 56 14.15 3.02 -9.51
C THR A 56 13.80 3.68 -8.18
N LYS A 57 12.58 3.43 -7.66
CA LYS A 57 12.01 4.22 -6.56
C LYS A 57 11.98 3.48 -5.23
N ALA A 58 11.89 2.14 -5.26
CA ALA A 58 11.81 1.28 -4.08
C ALA A 58 12.99 0.30 -3.98
N ALA A 59 14.17 0.67 -4.49
CA ALA A 59 15.36 -0.18 -4.56
C ALA A 59 15.73 -0.85 -3.22
N ALA A 60 15.56 -0.15 -2.10
CA ALA A 60 15.86 -0.66 -0.75
C ALA A 60 14.94 -1.80 -0.27
N MET A 61 13.79 -1.97 -0.93
CA MET A 61 12.72 -2.93 -0.60
C MET A 61 12.42 -3.88 -1.76
N LYS A 62 13.12 -3.76 -2.91
CA LYS A 62 12.76 -4.46 -4.15
C LYS A 62 12.64 -5.98 -4.00
N ASP A 63 13.49 -6.60 -3.17
CA ASP A 63 13.49 -8.05 -2.97
C ASP A 63 12.27 -8.54 -2.18
N ALA A 64 11.59 -7.63 -1.47
CA ALA A 64 10.32 -7.89 -0.79
C ALA A 64 9.10 -7.66 -1.70
N ILE A 65 9.27 -7.03 -2.87
CA ILE A 65 8.17 -6.64 -3.73
C ILE A 65 7.93 -7.71 -4.80
N VAL A 66 6.71 -8.24 -4.82
CA VAL A 66 6.27 -9.23 -5.80
C VAL A 66 5.30 -8.59 -6.79
N VAL A 67 5.67 -8.59 -8.06
CA VAL A 67 4.84 -8.08 -9.15
C VAL A 67 4.31 -9.27 -9.96
N PRO A 68 3.00 -9.57 -9.91
CA PRO A 68 2.41 -10.64 -10.72
C PRO A 68 2.59 -10.38 -12.22
N THR A 69 2.65 -11.44 -13.01
CA THR A 69 2.78 -11.32 -14.48
C THR A 69 1.52 -10.76 -15.12
N ARG A 70 0.35 -11.04 -14.53
CA ARG A 70 -0.96 -10.58 -14.98
C ARG A 70 -1.87 -10.26 -13.81
N VAL A 71 -2.59 -9.13 -13.94
CA VAL A 71 -3.68 -8.72 -13.06
C VAL A 71 -4.96 -8.66 -13.88
N LYS A 72 -6.07 -9.18 -13.35
CA LYS A 72 -7.37 -9.22 -14.04
C LYS A 72 -8.45 -8.60 -13.15
N GLY A 73 -9.16 -7.62 -13.68
CA GLY A 73 -10.43 -7.15 -13.13
C GLY A 73 -11.60 -7.94 -13.73
N SER A 74 -12.56 -8.35 -12.90
CA SER A 74 -13.81 -8.96 -13.33
C SER A 74 -14.90 -8.70 -12.30
N GLY A 75 -15.96 -7.98 -12.70
CA GLY A 75 -17.00 -7.56 -11.77
C GLY A 75 -16.43 -6.74 -10.61
N ARG A 76 -16.68 -7.19 -9.39
CA ARG A 76 -16.19 -6.58 -8.14
C ARG A 76 -14.91 -7.22 -7.61
N THR A 77 -14.16 -7.91 -8.48
CA THR A 77 -12.96 -8.67 -8.10
C THR A 77 -11.76 -8.23 -8.95
N ILE A 78 -10.65 -7.95 -8.28
CA ILE A 78 -9.32 -7.85 -8.90
C ILE A 78 -8.53 -9.08 -8.44
N SER A 79 -7.99 -9.83 -9.38
CA SER A 79 -7.24 -11.06 -9.08
C SER A 79 -5.89 -11.10 -9.80
N ALA A 80 -4.95 -11.78 -9.17
CA ALA A 80 -3.68 -12.17 -9.74
C ALA A 80 -3.22 -13.48 -9.10
N THR A 81 -2.17 -14.07 -9.67
CA THR A 81 -1.54 -15.28 -9.16
C THR A 81 -0.05 -15.03 -9.00
N VAL A 82 0.50 -15.44 -7.87
CA VAL A 82 1.92 -15.38 -7.55
C VAL A 82 2.38 -16.74 -7.04
N ASP A 83 3.65 -17.07 -7.23
CA ASP A 83 4.22 -18.29 -6.63
C ASP A 83 4.29 -18.08 -5.12
N LEU A 84 3.78 -19.03 -4.35
CA LEU A 84 3.85 -19.00 -2.89
C LEU A 84 5.29 -18.84 -2.40
N LYS A 85 6.26 -19.47 -3.09
CA LYS A 85 7.69 -19.38 -2.75
C LYS A 85 8.24 -17.96 -2.86
N SER A 86 7.62 -17.10 -3.68
CA SER A 86 8.01 -15.69 -3.78
C SER A 86 7.57 -14.87 -2.57
N LEU A 87 6.55 -15.33 -1.85
CA LEU A 87 6.06 -14.68 -0.64
C LEU A 87 6.83 -15.17 0.60
N GLY A 88 7.15 -16.44 0.69
CA GLY A 88 7.93 -16.96 1.81
C GLY A 88 7.63 -18.41 2.09
N SER A 89 7.98 -18.83 3.30
CA SER A 89 7.65 -20.15 3.84
C SER A 89 6.57 -20.03 4.92
N GLY A 90 5.95 -21.15 5.29
CA GLY A 90 4.90 -21.20 6.29
C GLY A 90 3.49 -21.24 5.68
N ASP A 91 2.49 -21.13 6.55
CA ASP A 91 1.08 -21.19 6.20
C ASP A 91 0.51 -19.77 6.00
N PRO A 92 0.08 -19.39 4.78
CA PRO A 92 -0.54 -18.10 4.52
C PRO A 92 -1.75 -17.78 5.40
N ALA A 93 -2.48 -18.78 5.90
CA ALA A 93 -3.61 -18.55 6.79
C ALA A 93 -3.19 -17.93 8.14
N THR A 94 -1.91 -18.04 8.50
CA THR A 94 -1.34 -17.52 9.75
C THR A 94 -0.66 -16.15 9.59
N TRP A 95 -0.53 -15.65 8.36
CA TRP A 95 0.18 -14.39 8.09
C TRP A 95 -0.66 -13.17 8.47
N GLY A 96 0.04 -12.04 8.68
CA GLY A 96 -0.57 -10.72 8.76
C GLY A 96 -0.69 -10.09 7.37
N TYR A 97 -1.80 -9.40 7.12
CA TYR A 97 -2.08 -8.73 5.86
C TYR A 97 -2.55 -7.31 6.08
N GLN A 98 -2.10 -6.40 5.23
CA GLN A 98 -2.68 -5.07 5.08
C GLN A 98 -2.84 -4.77 3.59
N VAL A 99 -4.00 -4.28 3.20
CA VAL A 99 -4.30 -3.92 1.82
C VAL A 99 -4.46 -2.43 1.75
N VAL A 100 -3.63 -1.77 0.95
CA VAL A 100 -3.75 -0.35 0.67
C VAL A 100 -4.33 -0.18 -0.72
N MET A 101 -5.51 0.43 -0.78
CA MET A 101 -6.18 0.77 -2.02
C MET A 101 -5.75 2.16 -2.46
N GLN A 102 -5.26 2.27 -3.69
CA GLN A 102 -4.91 3.52 -4.36
C GLN A 102 -5.46 3.54 -5.79
N SER A 103 -5.35 4.69 -6.42
CA SER A 103 -5.43 4.87 -7.85
C SER A 103 -4.04 4.72 -8.51
N ASN A 104 -4.01 4.67 -9.83
CA ASN A 104 -2.78 4.63 -10.60
C ASN A 104 -2.58 5.99 -11.25
N GLU A 105 -1.35 6.48 -11.23
CA GLU A 105 -0.91 7.58 -12.06
C GLU A 105 0.07 7.05 -13.12
N GLY A 106 -0.25 7.35 -14.38
CA GLY A 106 0.56 6.97 -15.53
C GLY A 106 1.75 7.89 -15.73
N PHE A 107 1.78 9.05 -15.08
CA PHE A 107 2.92 9.97 -15.06
C PHE A 107 3.15 10.47 -13.62
N PRO A 108 3.57 9.58 -12.71
CA PRO A 108 3.67 9.90 -11.29
C PRO A 108 4.78 10.94 -11.05
N ALA A 109 4.75 11.57 -9.87
CA ALA A 109 5.90 12.34 -9.40
C ALA A 109 7.17 11.47 -9.37
N SER A 110 8.34 12.13 -9.39
CA SER A 110 9.64 11.44 -9.43
C SER A 110 9.87 10.50 -8.24
N SER A 111 9.28 10.80 -7.08
CA SER A 111 9.31 9.99 -5.86
C SER A 111 8.27 8.88 -5.80
N ASP A 112 7.24 8.91 -6.65
CA ASP A 112 6.00 8.17 -6.40
C ASP A 112 5.94 6.89 -7.25
N LEU A 113 5.66 5.74 -6.63
CA LEU A 113 5.60 4.46 -7.32
C LEU A 113 4.25 4.27 -8.01
N LEU A 114 4.05 4.99 -9.11
CA LEU A 114 2.83 4.94 -9.94
C LEU A 114 1.53 5.26 -9.17
N THR A 115 1.62 5.92 -8.01
CA THR A 115 0.49 6.33 -7.19
C THR A 115 -0.01 7.71 -7.61
N ARG A 116 -1.31 7.96 -7.46
CA ARG A 116 -1.93 9.27 -7.65
C ARG A 116 -1.99 9.99 -6.31
N LYS A 117 -1.51 11.24 -6.27
CA LYS A 117 -1.59 12.10 -5.09
C LYS A 117 -3.03 12.41 -4.67
N VAL A 118 -3.21 12.67 -3.38
CA VAL A 118 -4.43 13.25 -2.80
C VAL A 118 -4.12 14.71 -2.54
N ASN A 119 -4.66 15.59 -3.38
CA ASN A 119 -4.37 17.02 -3.31
C ASN A 119 -5.19 17.71 -2.21
N GLU A 120 -4.86 18.97 -1.89
CA GLU A 120 -5.71 19.80 -1.03
C GLU A 120 -7.12 19.96 -1.67
N TYR A 121 -7.14 20.28 -2.97
CA TYR A 121 -8.36 20.45 -3.75
C TYR A 121 -8.52 19.35 -4.80
N GLU A 122 -9.75 18.91 -5.01
CA GLU A 122 -10.07 17.92 -6.04
C GLU A 122 -9.95 18.50 -7.46
N GLY A 123 -9.95 17.61 -8.45
CA GLY A 123 -10.05 18.00 -9.84
C GLY A 123 -10.60 16.86 -10.70
N GLN A 124 -10.84 17.13 -11.98
CA GLN A 124 -11.44 16.15 -12.91
C GLN A 124 -10.71 14.79 -12.92
N HIS A 125 -9.40 14.80 -12.64
CA HIS A 125 -8.56 13.60 -12.58
C HIS A 125 -7.75 13.51 -11.28
N ARG A 126 -8.12 14.21 -10.21
CA ARG A 126 -7.32 14.21 -8.96
C ARG A 126 -8.22 13.99 -7.76
N PHE A 127 -7.70 13.28 -6.77
CA PHE A 127 -8.33 13.27 -5.45
C PHE A 127 -8.08 14.60 -4.75
N GLY A 128 -9.00 15.00 -3.87
CA GLY A 128 -8.92 16.19 -3.04
C GLY A 128 -9.16 15.86 -1.57
N GLY A 129 -8.98 16.84 -0.68
CA GLY A 129 -9.18 16.71 0.77
C GLY A 129 -7.94 16.29 1.58
N GLY A 130 -6.77 16.28 0.93
CA GLY A 130 -5.47 16.03 1.55
C GLY A 130 -4.66 17.31 1.70
N ASN A 131 -3.39 17.26 1.29
CA ASN A 131 -2.47 18.39 1.27
C ASN A 131 -1.66 18.41 -0.03
N ASP A 132 -1.21 19.57 -0.50
CA ASP A 132 -0.35 19.65 -1.70
C ASP A 132 1.14 19.35 -1.42
N GLY A 133 1.50 19.12 -0.15
CA GLY A 133 2.76 18.52 0.29
C GLY A 133 2.79 16.99 0.17
N ASP A 134 3.52 16.33 1.07
CA ASP A 134 3.64 14.86 1.14
C ASP A 134 3.37 14.33 2.56
N CYS A 135 2.59 15.09 3.35
CA CYS A 135 2.30 14.75 4.74
C CYS A 135 1.10 13.82 4.92
N ASP A 136 0.13 13.87 4.00
CA ASP A 136 -1.09 13.08 4.02
C ASP A 136 -0.91 11.74 3.27
N PRO A 137 -1.61 10.68 3.72
CA PRO A 137 -1.56 9.40 3.04
C PRO A 137 -2.27 9.51 1.69
N HIS A 138 -1.63 8.98 0.64
CA HIS A 138 -2.31 8.82 -0.65
C HIS A 138 -3.21 7.57 -0.69
N ALA A 139 -3.32 6.81 0.39
CA ALA A 139 -4.24 5.70 0.50
C ALA A 139 -5.70 6.18 0.46
N VAL A 140 -6.51 5.58 -0.42
CA VAL A 140 -7.96 5.85 -0.50
C VAL A 140 -8.72 5.02 0.55
N ASP A 141 -8.28 3.79 0.78
CA ASP A 141 -8.88 2.85 1.73
C ASP A 141 -7.83 1.84 2.20
N ILE A 142 -8.03 1.27 3.38
CA ILE A 142 -7.21 0.24 4.01
C ILE A 142 -8.07 -0.79 4.75
N LEU A 143 -7.54 -1.99 4.98
CA LEU A 143 -8.15 -2.91 5.95
C LEU A 143 -8.01 -2.37 7.36
N ALA A 144 -9.03 -2.60 8.18
CA ALA A 144 -9.03 -2.24 9.59
C ALA A 144 -9.74 -3.33 10.42
N GLY A 145 -9.49 -3.35 11.72
CA GLY A 145 -10.09 -4.32 12.64
C GLY A 145 -9.79 -5.76 12.25
N SER A 146 -10.82 -6.53 11.91
CA SER A 146 -10.69 -7.93 11.48
C SER A 146 -10.77 -8.10 9.96
N GLY A 147 -10.86 -7.00 9.20
CA GLY A 147 -10.95 -7.00 7.75
C GLY A 147 -12.26 -7.60 7.22
N LYS A 148 -13.35 -7.51 7.97
CA LYS A 148 -14.65 -8.11 7.61
C LYS A 148 -15.61 -7.14 6.93
N GLY A 149 -15.31 -5.86 6.95
CA GLY A 149 -16.20 -4.80 6.47
C GLY A 149 -17.30 -4.44 7.46
N ASP A 150 -17.12 -4.74 8.75
CA ASP A 150 -18.06 -4.35 9.80
C ASP A 150 -18.05 -2.84 9.98
N ALA A 151 -19.21 -2.23 10.27
CA ALA A 151 -19.31 -0.76 10.42
C ALA A 151 -18.36 -0.19 11.49
N SER A 152 -18.03 -0.99 12.51
CA SER A 152 -17.04 -0.62 13.55
C SER A 152 -15.61 -0.47 13.03
N GLU A 153 -15.30 -1.03 11.86
CA GLU A 153 -13.96 -0.94 11.26
C GLU A 153 -13.70 0.45 10.67
N ALA A 154 -14.74 1.25 10.39
CA ALA A 154 -14.59 2.62 9.88
C ALA A 154 -13.84 3.54 10.86
N ASP A 155 -14.17 3.49 12.16
CA ASP A 155 -13.47 4.28 13.18
C ASP A 155 -12.00 3.85 13.33
N LEU A 156 -11.71 2.56 13.12
CA LEU A 156 -10.35 2.02 13.18
C LEU A 156 -9.54 2.46 11.94
N GLN A 157 -10.16 2.41 10.76
CA GLN A 157 -9.57 2.94 9.52
C GLN A 157 -9.25 4.42 9.68
N HIS A 158 -10.19 5.22 10.18
CA HIS A 158 -9.98 6.65 10.40
C HIS A 158 -8.80 6.92 11.35
N LYS A 159 -8.68 6.14 12.43
CA LYS A 159 -7.54 6.26 13.36
C LYS A 159 -6.21 5.89 12.71
N MET A 160 -6.16 4.85 11.89
CA MET A 160 -4.94 4.41 11.19
C MET A 160 -4.50 5.41 10.12
N LEU A 161 -5.46 6.00 9.39
CA LEU A 161 -5.22 7.03 8.38
C LEU A 161 -5.02 8.44 8.95
N ALA A 162 -5.18 8.63 10.27
CA ALA A 162 -5.00 9.94 10.90
C ALA A 162 -3.55 10.42 10.77
N TYR A 163 -3.37 11.58 10.13
CA TYR A 163 -2.09 12.23 9.90
C TYR A 163 -2.10 13.66 10.45
N GLU A 164 -0.92 14.27 10.53
CA GLU A 164 -0.76 15.69 10.84
C GLU A 164 0.37 16.27 9.98
N CYS A 165 0.13 17.44 9.41
CA CYS A 165 1.08 18.17 8.58
C CYS A 165 1.72 19.32 9.36
N ASN A 166 3.00 19.57 9.11
CA ASN A 166 3.60 20.86 9.44
C ASN A 166 3.10 21.93 8.45
N PRO A 167 3.24 23.23 8.77
CA PRO A 167 2.82 24.31 7.87
C PRO A 167 3.52 24.33 6.50
N ASP A 168 4.68 23.68 6.39
CA ASP A 168 5.46 23.56 5.14
C ASP A 168 5.07 22.33 4.29
N GLY A 169 4.03 21.59 4.69
CA GLY A 169 3.57 20.40 3.99
C GLY A 169 4.39 19.13 4.28
N THR A 170 5.38 19.21 5.17
CA THR A 170 6.10 18.01 5.66
C THR A 170 5.28 17.27 6.71
N SER A 171 5.51 15.96 6.86
CA SER A 171 4.77 15.18 7.85
C SER A 171 5.22 15.53 9.28
N LYS A 172 4.26 15.89 10.13
CA LYS A 172 4.41 15.95 11.59
C LYS A 172 4.07 14.61 12.23
N LYS A 173 3.04 13.94 11.69
CA LYS A 173 2.62 12.60 12.05
C LYS A 173 2.15 11.88 10.79
N MET A 174 2.79 10.76 10.45
CA MET A 174 2.35 9.91 9.35
C MET A 174 1.19 9.01 9.77
N ALA A 175 0.30 8.73 8.82
CA ALA A 175 -0.66 7.64 8.94
C ALA A 175 0.09 6.33 9.25
N THR A 176 -0.32 5.65 10.31
CA THR A 176 0.37 4.48 10.86
C THR A 176 -0.56 3.28 10.83
N LEU A 177 -0.24 2.32 9.96
CA LEU A 177 -1.06 1.15 9.72
C LEU A 177 -0.66 -0.02 10.62
N THR A 178 -1.63 -0.86 10.94
CA THR A 178 -1.44 -2.17 11.57
C THR A 178 -1.80 -3.30 10.62
N MET A 179 -1.26 -4.49 10.85
CA MET A 179 -1.64 -5.70 10.12
C MET A 179 -3.00 -6.23 10.61
N VAL A 180 -3.76 -6.83 9.70
CA VAL A 180 -4.91 -7.68 10.01
C VAL A 180 -4.44 -9.12 9.97
N HIS A 181 -4.68 -9.86 11.04
CA HIS A 181 -4.29 -11.27 11.15
C HIS A 181 -5.50 -12.18 10.99
N GLY A 182 -5.31 -13.30 10.27
CA GLY A 182 -6.27 -14.40 10.27
C GLY A 182 -6.49 -14.90 11.71
N LYS A 183 -7.76 -15.16 12.06
CA LYS A 183 -8.11 -15.86 13.30
C LYS A 183 -8.14 -17.35 13.08
#